data_AF-A0A1W1W5G4-F1
#
_entry.id   AF-A0A1W1W5G4-F1
#
_cell.length_a   1.000
_cell.length_b   1.000
_cell.length_c   1.000
_cell.angle_alpha   90.00
_cell.angle_beta   90.00
_cell.angle_gamma   90.00
#
_symmetry.space_group_name_H-M   'P 1'
#
loop_
_entity.id
_entity.type
_entity.pdbx_description
1 polymer ?
#
loop_
_entity_poly.entity_id
_entity_poly.type
_entity_poly.pdbx_seq_one_letter_code
_entity_poly.pdbx_strand_id
1 'polypeptide(L)'
;MVQSADNEDAVLFAHLTSTGTLYAYLRKVFGQELGAEYDSKDKAKAAIFEVLFAGNGYHSPMKTEFTKLFPTIAQVFQVFKRGNKTILPRLLQLLEAYIILQVVTRRIAKEKHNSVPLFTVHDSIVTTEQYAGYVRDVMQEELTRLVGIPPTLKEEVWSEENANILLAELEKKATAVPPATPAGCVSPGSQQ
;
A
#
# COMPACT_ATOMS: atom_id res chain seq x y z
N MET A 1 -5.55 28.24 14.61
CA MET A 1 -6.66 28.48 13.67
C MET A 1 -6.34 27.71 12.41
N VAL A 2 -6.89 26.50 12.25
CA VAL A 2 -6.75 25.70 11.01
C VAL A 2 -7.98 26.06 10.18
N GLN A 3 -7.77 26.79 9.09
CA GLN A 3 -8.83 27.36 8.29
C GLN A 3 -9.27 26.37 7.20
N SER A 4 -10.54 26.46 6.86
CA SER A 4 -11.37 25.53 6.09
C SER A 4 -10.95 25.15 4.66
N ALA A 5 -9.78 25.60 4.17
CA ALA A 5 -9.20 25.16 2.90
C ALA A 5 -8.24 23.96 3.05
N ASP A 6 -7.77 23.70 4.27
CA ASP A 6 -6.76 22.66 4.59
C ASP A 6 -7.30 21.21 4.55
N ASN A 7 -8.56 20.99 4.14
CA ASN A 7 -9.18 19.66 4.20
C ASN A 7 -9.61 19.11 2.84
N GLU A 8 -9.55 19.89 1.75
CA GLU A 8 -9.97 19.40 0.43
C GLU A 8 -9.00 18.33 -0.10
N ASP A 9 -7.69 18.53 0.06
CA ASP A 9 -6.68 17.55 -0.33
C ASP A 9 -6.79 16.28 0.52
N ALA A 10 -7.07 16.42 1.81
CA ALA A 10 -7.29 15.30 2.72
C ALA A 10 -8.55 14.50 2.37
N VAL A 11 -9.66 15.17 2.05
CA VAL A 11 -10.90 14.54 1.58
C VAL A 11 -10.68 13.84 0.24
N LEU A 12 -9.97 14.48 -0.70
CA LEU A 12 -9.60 13.87 -1.97
C LEU A 12 -8.72 12.65 -1.77
N PHE A 13 -7.71 12.73 -0.91
CA PHE A 13 -6.81 11.61 -0.60
C PHE A 13 -7.57 10.44 0.04
N ALA A 14 -8.47 10.72 0.98
CA ALA A 14 -9.34 9.71 1.60
C ALA A 14 -10.26 9.05 0.55
N HIS A 15 -10.85 9.84 -0.35
CA HIS A 15 -11.66 9.30 -1.44
C HIS A 15 -10.83 8.40 -2.37
N LEU A 16 -9.70 8.88 -2.87
CA LEU A 16 -8.82 8.14 -3.78
C LEU A 16 -8.24 6.84 -3.18
N THR A 17 -7.96 6.84 -1.87
CA THR A 17 -7.50 5.63 -1.17
C THR A 17 -8.64 4.65 -0.96
N SER A 18 -9.82 5.11 -0.56
CA SER A 18 -11.00 4.26 -0.34
C SER A 18 -11.53 3.58 -1.60
N THR A 19 -11.44 4.23 -2.75
CA THR A 19 -11.90 3.69 -4.04
C THR A 19 -10.82 2.91 -4.80
N GLY A 20 -9.59 2.87 -4.28
CA GLY A 20 -8.45 2.22 -4.94
C GLY A 20 -7.97 2.94 -6.21
N THR A 21 -8.37 4.18 -6.46
CA THR A 21 -7.99 4.95 -7.66
C THR A 21 -6.77 5.85 -7.48
N LEU A 22 -6.18 5.90 -6.29
CA LEU A 22 -5.01 6.74 -5.98
C LEU A 22 -3.85 6.56 -6.97
N TYR A 23 -3.46 5.32 -7.28
CA TYR A 23 -2.35 5.09 -8.20
C TYR A 23 -2.66 5.53 -9.63
N ALA A 24 -3.90 5.37 -10.09
CA ALA A 24 -4.33 5.82 -11.41
C ALA A 24 -4.30 7.35 -11.49
N TYR A 25 -4.75 8.03 -10.43
CA TYR A 25 -4.69 9.48 -10.31
C TYR A 25 -3.25 9.99 -10.33
N LEU A 26 -2.38 9.45 -9.48
CA LEU A 26 -0.97 9.86 -9.41
C LEU A 26 -0.21 9.62 -10.71
N ARG A 27 -0.40 8.46 -11.32
CA ARG A 27 0.19 8.13 -12.62
C ARG A 27 -0.15 9.21 -13.67
N LYS A 28 -1.43 9.58 -13.77
CA LYS A 28 -1.89 10.60 -14.72
C LYS A 28 -1.23 11.95 -14.44
N VAL A 29 -1.24 12.39 -13.19
CA VAL A 29 -0.66 13.70 -12.81
C VAL A 29 0.85 13.72 -13.04
N PHE A 30 1.58 12.67 -12.64
CA PHE A 30 3.02 12.60 -12.86
C PHE A 30 3.38 12.56 -14.35
N GLY A 31 2.60 11.85 -15.17
CA GLY A 31 2.78 11.86 -16.63
C GLY A 31 2.61 13.25 -17.25
N GLN A 32 1.70 14.06 -16.71
CA GLN A 32 1.44 15.43 -17.18
C GLN A 32 2.51 16.42 -16.70
N GLU A 33 2.89 16.37 -15.43
CA GLU A 33 3.75 17.38 -14.80
C GLU A 33 5.26 17.06 -14.92
N LEU A 34 5.62 15.77 -14.89
CA LEU A 34 7.03 15.32 -14.93
C LEU A 34 7.41 14.69 -16.28
N GLY A 35 6.43 14.39 -17.14
CA GLY A 35 6.61 13.82 -18.47
C GLY A 35 6.24 12.33 -18.57
N ALA A 36 6.11 11.84 -19.81
CA ALA A 36 5.58 10.51 -20.13
C ALA A 36 6.34 9.34 -19.48
N GLU A 37 7.61 9.51 -19.11
CA GLU A 37 8.39 8.47 -18.41
C GLU A 37 7.87 8.16 -17.00
N TYR A 38 7.10 9.07 -16.40
CA TYR A 38 6.47 8.89 -15.10
C TYR A 38 5.04 8.34 -15.18
N ASP A 39 4.52 8.11 -16.39
CA ASP A 39 3.20 7.52 -16.64
C ASP A 39 3.20 5.99 -16.39
N SER A 40 3.59 5.57 -15.19
CA SER A 40 3.66 4.17 -14.80
C SER A 40 3.05 3.92 -13.43
N LYS A 41 2.30 2.81 -13.31
CA LYS A 41 1.74 2.36 -12.03
C LYS A 41 2.85 2.05 -11.02
N ASP A 42 3.98 1.53 -11.47
CA ASP A 42 5.13 1.21 -10.61
C ASP A 42 5.79 2.48 -10.08
N LYS A 43 5.84 3.55 -10.88
CA LYS A 43 6.32 4.87 -10.45
C LYS A 43 5.37 5.51 -9.45
N ALA A 44 4.06 5.48 -9.71
CA ALA A 44 3.05 5.95 -8.76
C ALA A 44 3.14 5.21 -7.41
N LYS A 45 3.35 3.88 -7.45
CA LYS A 45 3.60 3.08 -6.24
C LYS A 45 4.90 3.50 -5.55
N ALA A 46 6.01 3.62 -6.29
CA ALA A 46 7.29 4.06 -5.73
C ALA A 46 7.18 5.42 -5.03
N ALA A 47 6.46 6.38 -5.62
CA ALA A 47 6.20 7.69 -5.03
C ALA A 47 5.49 7.59 -3.66
N ILE A 48 4.46 6.75 -3.55
CA ILE A 48 3.79 6.52 -2.26
C ILE A 48 4.74 5.90 -1.24
N PHE A 49 5.56 4.94 -1.63
CA PHE A 49 6.56 4.35 -0.74
C PHE A 49 7.61 5.39 -0.30
N GLU A 50 8.05 6.27 -1.18
CA GLU A 50 8.95 7.38 -0.83
C GLU A 50 8.28 8.34 0.16
N VAL A 51 7.02 8.68 -0.07
CA VAL A 51 6.26 9.56 0.82
C VAL A 51 6.05 8.94 2.20
N LEU A 52 5.74 7.65 2.28
CA LEU A 52 5.47 6.96 3.54
C LEU A 52 6.74 6.59 4.31
N PHE A 53 7.80 6.16 3.62
CA PHE A 53 8.94 5.48 4.25
C PHE A 53 10.27 6.22 4.11
N ALA A 54 10.41 7.14 3.15
CA ALA A 54 11.62 7.95 3.07
C ALA A 54 11.65 9.02 4.16
N GLY A 55 12.87 9.34 4.61
CA GLY A 55 13.10 10.39 5.60
C GLY A 55 12.66 11.78 5.10
N ASN A 56 12.48 12.71 6.03
CA ASN A 56 12.00 14.05 5.69
C ASN A 56 12.97 14.79 4.75
N GLY A 57 14.30 14.62 4.92
CA GLY A 57 15.32 15.20 4.04
C GLY A 57 15.57 14.47 2.72
N TYR A 58 14.81 13.42 2.40
CA TYR A 58 14.88 12.78 1.08
C TYR A 58 14.07 13.60 0.07
N HIS A 59 14.67 13.93 -1.07
CA HIS A 59 14.02 14.70 -2.13
C HIS A 59 13.99 13.89 -3.42
N SER A 60 12.82 13.84 -4.04
CA SER A 60 12.61 13.28 -5.38
C SER A 60 11.56 14.12 -6.12
N PRO A 61 11.56 14.10 -7.47
CA PRO A 61 10.53 14.79 -8.26
C PRO A 61 9.12 14.32 -7.88
N MET A 62 8.91 13.00 -7.76
CA MET A 62 7.60 12.41 -7.43
C MET A 62 7.11 12.77 -6.03
N LYS A 63 8.00 12.76 -5.02
CA LYS A 63 7.64 13.18 -3.65
C LYS A 63 7.31 14.67 -3.59
N THR A 64 8.04 15.48 -4.35
CA THR A 64 7.77 16.92 -4.45
C THR A 64 6.41 17.16 -5.06
N GLU A 65 6.09 16.48 -6.16
CA GLU A 65 4.79 16.60 -6.82
C GLU A 65 3.66 16.09 -5.94
N PHE A 66 3.83 14.95 -5.27
CA PHE A 66 2.88 14.47 -4.27
C PHE A 66 2.62 15.50 -3.17
N THR A 67 3.67 16.19 -2.69
CA THR A 67 3.54 17.20 -1.62
C THR A 67 2.77 18.43 -2.09
N LYS A 68 2.80 18.76 -3.38
CA LYS A 68 1.96 19.82 -3.95
C LYS A 68 0.49 19.40 -4.05
N LEU A 69 0.23 18.14 -4.40
CA LEU A 69 -1.13 17.60 -4.53
C LEU A 69 -1.81 17.40 -3.17
N PHE A 70 -1.07 16.93 -2.18
CA PHE A 70 -1.59 16.59 -0.85
C PHE A 70 -0.75 17.24 0.27
N PRO A 71 -0.72 18.57 0.36
CA PRO A 71 0.13 19.28 1.32
C PRO A 71 -0.22 18.94 2.78
N THR A 72 -1.50 18.76 3.11
CA THR A 72 -1.95 18.44 4.47
C THR A 72 -1.51 17.04 4.86
N ILE A 73 -1.73 16.07 3.96
CA ILE A 73 -1.33 14.68 4.17
C ILE A 73 0.19 14.55 4.27
N ALA A 74 0.94 15.25 3.40
CA ALA A 74 2.39 15.27 3.44
C ALA A 74 2.91 15.83 4.78
N GLN A 75 2.30 16.89 5.31
CA GLN A 75 2.66 17.43 6.63
C GLN A 75 2.41 16.42 7.75
N VAL A 76 1.26 15.74 7.75
CA VAL A 76 0.95 14.68 8.73
C VAL A 76 2.02 13.59 8.71
N PHE A 77 2.38 13.07 7.53
CA PHE A 77 3.44 12.07 7.42
C PHE A 77 4.81 12.59 7.87
N GLN A 78 5.14 13.84 7.58
CA GLN A 78 6.39 14.45 8.04
C GLN A 78 6.45 14.58 9.56
N VAL A 79 5.33 14.87 10.22
CA VAL A 79 5.23 14.93 11.69
C VAL A 79 5.49 13.54 12.28
N PHE A 80 4.84 12.48 11.78
CA PHE A 80 5.07 11.12 12.25
C PHE A 80 6.52 10.64 12.06
N LYS A 81 7.19 11.14 11.02
CA LYS A 81 8.58 10.77 10.70
C LYS A 81 9.63 11.66 11.38
N ARG A 82 9.22 12.69 12.13
CA ARG A 82 10.14 13.59 12.82
C ARG A 82 10.94 12.80 13.87
N GLY A 83 12.26 12.94 13.86
CA GLY A 83 13.18 12.21 14.74
C GLY A 83 13.43 10.76 14.34
N ASN A 84 12.43 10.04 13.81
CA ASN A 84 12.62 8.66 13.33
C ASN A 84 11.65 8.29 12.19
N LYS A 85 12.20 8.15 10.98
CA LYS A 85 11.44 7.76 9.77
C LYS A 85 10.77 6.38 9.85
N THR A 86 11.20 5.53 10.77
CA THR A 86 10.65 4.17 10.92
C THR A 86 9.35 4.12 11.73
N ILE A 87 8.96 5.22 12.40
CA ILE A 87 7.75 5.25 13.24
C ILE A 87 6.49 5.04 12.41
N LEU A 88 6.32 5.82 11.33
CA LEU A 88 5.14 5.72 10.48
C LEU A 88 4.93 4.31 9.89
N PRO A 89 5.91 3.71 9.17
CA PRO A 89 5.77 2.33 8.69
C PRO A 89 5.46 1.31 9.78
N ARG A 90 6.15 1.38 10.93
CA ARG A 90 5.89 0.44 12.03
C ARG A 90 4.50 0.61 12.59
N LEU A 91 4.01 1.84 12.72
CA LEU A 91 2.65 2.11 13.20
C LEU A 91 1.60 1.51 12.27
N LEU A 92 1.76 1.67 10.94
CA LEU A 92 0.84 1.09 9.95
C LEU A 92 0.84 -0.45 10.04
N GLN A 93 2.02 -1.07 10.08
CA GLN A 93 2.14 -2.53 10.22
C GLN A 93 1.59 -3.05 11.55
N LEU A 94 1.80 -2.32 12.65
CA LEU A 94 1.24 -2.68 13.96
C LEU A 94 -0.28 -2.58 13.97
N LEU A 95 -0.85 -1.57 13.31
CA LEU A 95 -2.29 -1.42 13.17
C LEU A 95 -2.89 -2.58 12.38
N GLU A 96 -2.29 -2.94 11.23
CA GLU A 96 -2.69 -4.10 10.44
C GLU A 96 -2.67 -5.39 11.27
N ALA A 97 -1.54 -5.65 11.95
CA ALA A 97 -1.40 -6.83 12.79
C ALA A 97 -2.40 -6.85 13.95
N TYR A 98 -2.65 -5.70 14.59
CA TYR A 98 -3.64 -5.58 15.65
C TYR A 98 -5.06 -5.91 15.16
N ILE A 99 -5.47 -5.34 14.03
CA ILE A 99 -6.81 -5.58 13.48
C ILE A 99 -6.99 -7.06 13.15
N ILE A 100 -6.05 -7.66 12.44
CA ILE A 100 -6.16 -9.07 12.05
C ILE A 100 -6.09 -10.00 13.28
N LEU A 101 -5.05 -9.87 14.11
CA LEU A 101 -4.77 -10.84 15.18
C LEU A 101 -5.56 -10.60 16.47
N GLN A 102 -5.90 -9.36 16.78
CA GLN A 102 -6.52 -9.02 18.07
C GLN A 102 -8.01 -8.69 17.94
N VAL A 103 -8.49 -8.35 16.73
CA VAL A 103 -9.91 -8.06 16.51
C VAL A 103 -10.57 -9.21 15.76
N VAL A 104 -10.16 -9.45 14.50
CA VAL A 104 -10.84 -10.41 13.62
C VAL A 104 -10.69 -11.84 14.13
N THR A 105 -9.47 -12.34 14.30
CA THR A 105 -9.25 -13.74 14.69
C THR A 105 -9.79 -14.04 16.10
N ARG A 106 -9.70 -13.08 17.03
CA ARG A 106 -10.27 -13.21 18.37
C ARG A 106 -11.80 -13.31 18.34
N ARG A 107 -12.46 -12.51 17.51
CA ARG A 107 -13.92 -12.59 17.32
C ARG A 107 -14.31 -13.97 16.76
N ILE A 108 -13.64 -14.43 15.71
CA ILE A 108 -13.88 -15.76 15.12
C ILE A 108 -13.67 -16.87 16.15
N ALA A 109 -12.56 -16.85 16.89
CA ALA A 109 -12.25 -17.86 17.89
C ALA A 109 -13.32 -17.92 18.99
N LYS A 110 -13.85 -16.77 19.41
CA LYS A 110 -14.92 -16.67 20.40
C LYS A 110 -16.25 -17.21 19.87
N GLU A 111 -16.67 -16.80 18.67
CA GLU A 111 -17.96 -17.19 18.07
C GLU A 111 -18.01 -18.65 17.61
N LYS A 112 -16.87 -19.21 17.22
CA LYS A 112 -16.76 -20.59 16.75
C LYS A 112 -16.11 -21.53 17.76
N HIS A 113 -15.94 -21.11 19.01
CA HIS A 113 -15.33 -21.92 20.08
C HIS A 113 -14.00 -22.58 19.66
N ASN A 114 -13.15 -21.84 18.96
CA ASN A 114 -11.84 -22.30 18.49
C ASN A 114 -11.87 -23.51 17.52
N SER A 115 -13.00 -23.76 16.85
CA SER A 115 -13.16 -24.85 15.88
C SER A 115 -12.71 -24.51 14.45
N VAL A 116 -12.48 -23.22 14.17
CA VAL A 116 -12.04 -22.74 12.85
C VAL A 116 -10.51 -22.66 12.82
N PRO A 117 -9.83 -23.37 11.91
CA PRO A 117 -8.41 -23.19 11.67
C PRO A 117 -8.16 -21.80 11.07
N LEU A 118 -7.29 -21.01 11.70
CA LEU A 118 -6.94 -19.66 11.25
C LEU A 118 -5.43 -19.55 11.16
N PHE A 119 -4.92 -19.24 9.98
CA PHE A 119 -3.53 -18.90 9.75
C PHE A 119 -3.48 -17.49 9.15
N THR A 120 -2.59 -16.65 9.62
CA THR A 120 -2.51 -15.25 9.16
C THR A 120 -1.22 -15.01 8.41
N VAL A 121 -1.31 -14.43 7.23
CA VAL A 121 -0.17 -13.99 6.42
C VAL A 121 -0.34 -12.49 6.18
N HIS A 122 0.37 -11.67 6.95
CA HIS A 122 0.17 -10.21 7.00
C HIS A 122 -1.30 -9.81 7.23
N ASP A 123 -1.93 -9.24 6.20
CA ASP A 123 -3.31 -8.76 6.15
C ASP A 123 -4.32 -9.84 5.72
N SER A 124 -3.84 -11.03 5.39
CA SER A 124 -4.65 -12.14 4.88
C SER A 124 -4.88 -13.22 5.94
N ILE A 125 -6.08 -13.79 5.94
CA ILE A 125 -6.45 -14.93 6.78
C ILE A 125 -6.73 -16.14 5.89
N VAL A 126 -6.03 -17.24 6.18
CA VAL A 126 -6.18 -18.53 5.53
C VAL A 126 -6.94 -19.46 6.46
N THR A 127 -7.97 -20.10 5.93
CA THR A 127 -8.82 -21.05 6.64
C THR A 127 -9.28 -22.16 5.68
N THR A 128 -10.07 -23.10 6.17
CA THR A 128 -10.68 -24.13 5.33
C THR A 128 -11.84 -23.55 4.54
N GLU A 129 -12.08 -24.08 3.33
CA GLU A 129 -13.07 -23.58 2.38
C GLU A 129 -14.47 -23.39 3.01
N GLN A 130 -14.89 -24.35 3.85
CA GLN A 130 -16.17 -24.29 4.56
C GLN A 130 -16.36 -23.06 5.47
N TYR A 131 -15.26 -22.41 5.91
CA TYR A 131 -15.29 -21.23 6.77
C TYR A 131 -14.89 -19.95 6.03
N ALA A 132 -14.42 -20.01 4.79
CA ALA A 132 -13.90 -18.86 4.04
C ALA A 132 -14.93 -17.72 3.97
N GLY A 133 -16.18 -18.03 3.58
CA GLY A 133 -17.25 -17.03 3.50
C GLY A 133 -17.54 -16.37 4.85
N TYR A 134 -17.60 -17.17 5.93
CA TYR A 134 -17.81 -16.63 7.28
C TYR A 134 -16.65 -15.72 7.73
N VAL A 135 -15.41 -16.13 7.49
CA VAL A 135 -14.22 -15.33 7.83
C VAL A 135 -14.21 -14.01 7.06
N ARG A 136 -14.53 -14.05 5.76
CA ARG A 136 -14.68 -12.85 4.93
C ARG A 136 -15.72 -11.90 5.49
N ASP A 137 -16.89 -12.41 5.88
CA ASP A 137 -17.97 -11.57 6.40
C ASP A 137 -17.57 -10.90 7.73
N VAL A 138 -16.93 -11.65 8.64
CA VAL A 138 -16.38 -11.08 9.89
C VAL A 138 -15.28 -10.05 9.61
N MET A 139 -14.39 -10.31 8.65
CA MET A 139 -13.37 -9.34 8.23
C MET A 139 -14.03 -8.06 7.69
N GLN A 140 -15.01 -8.19 6.81
CA GLN A 140 -15.76 -7.07 6.24
C GLN A 140 -16.38 -6.22 7.33
N GLU A 141 -17.08 -6.84 8.28
CA GLU A 141 -17.75 -6.16 9.38
C GLU A 141 -16.77 -5.42 10.29
N GLU A 142 -15.71 -6.09 10.77
CA GLU A 142 -14.75 -5.48 11.71
C GLU A 142 -13.94 -4.36 11.06
N LEU A 143 -13.51 -4.55 9.81
CA LEU A 143 -12.78 -3.52 9.06
C LEU A 143 -13.69 -2.32 8.78
N THR A 144 -14.94 -2.55 8.37
CA THR A 144 -15.91 -1.46 8.18
C THR A 144 -16.18 -0.73 9.49
N ARG A 145 -16.31 -1.45 10.60
CA ARG A 145 -16.56 -0.88 11.94
C ARG A 145 -15.40 0.00 12.43
N LEU A 146 -14.16 -0.43 12.20
CA LEU A 146 -12.96 0.26 12.70
C LEU A 146 -12.52 1.41 11.79
N VAL A 147 -12.58 1.22 10.47
CA VAL A 147 -12.10 2.20 9.48
C VAL A 147 -13.23 3.12 9.01
N GLY A 148 -14.48 2.70 9.13
CA GLY A 148 -15.67 3.41 8.64
C GLY A 148 -15.96 3.20 7.16
N ILE A 149 -15.11 2.44 6.45
CA ILE A 149 -15.21 2.20 5.01
C ILE A 149 -15.14 0.69 4.76
N PRO A 150 -16.04 0.12 3.93
CA PRO A 150 -15.97 -1.29 3.58
C PRO A 150 -14.69 -1.62 2.80
N PRO A 151 -13.90 -2.61 3.24
CA PRO A 151 -12.73 -3.03 2.48
C PRO A 151 -13.13 -3.76 1.19
N THR A 152 -12.18 -3.82 0.25
CA THR A 152 -12.23 -4.73 -0.90
C THR A 152 -11.42 -5.97 -0.55
N LEU A 153 -12.10 -7.09 -0.29
CA LEU A 153 -11.46 -8.37 0.02
C LEU A 153 -11.40 -9.25 -1.23
N LYS A 154 -10.26 -9.91 -1.45
CA LYS A 154 -10.09 -10.93 -2.49
C LYS A 154 -10.00 -12.29 -1.82
N GLU A 155 -10.81 -13.24 -2.27
CA GLU A 155 -10.69 -14.64 -1.89
C GLU A 155 -9.78 -15.38 -2.87
N GLU A 156 -8.94 -16.27 -2.34
CA GLU A 156 -8.02 -17.08 -3.12
C GLU A 156 -7.98 -18.50 -2.57
N VAL A 157 -8.24 -19.48 -3.45
CA VAL A 157 -8.22 -20.89 -3.08
C VAL A 157 -6.80 -21.43 -3.24
N TRP A 158 -6.26 -22.05 -2.20
CA TRP A 158 -4.94 -22.66 -2.24
C TRP A 158 -5.06 -24.10 -2.73
N SER A 159 -4.73 -24.32 -4.01
CA SER A 159 -4.71 -25.63 -4.67
C SER A 159 -3.44 -25.79 -5.51
N GLU A 160 -3.04 -27.04 -5.80
CA GLU A 160 -1.87 -27.31 -6.67
C GLU A 160 -2.03 -26.70 -8.06
N GLU A 161 -3.24 -26.74 -8.61
CA GLU A 161 -3.56 -26.13 -9.90
C GLU A 161 -3.35 -24.61 -9.86
N ASN A 162 -3.88 -23.93 -8.83
CA ASN A 162 -3.70 -22.49 -8.68
C ASN A 162 -2.23 -22.13 -8.44
N ALA A 163 -1.49 -22.93 -7.68
CA ALA A 163 -0.06 -22.74 -7.47
C ALA A 163 0.71 -22.80 -8.80
N ASN A 164 0.41 -23.77 -9.66
CA ASN A 164 1.05 -23.91 -10.97
C ASN A 164 0.71 -22.74 -11.91
N ILE A 165 -0.54 -22.26 -11.90
CA ILE A 165 -0.95 -21.09 -12.67
C ILE A 165 -0.17 -19.85 -12.20
N LEU A 166 -0.11 -19.61 -10.89
CA LEU A 166 0.60 -18.48 -10.30
C LEU A 166 2.11 -18.54 -10.59
N LEU A 167 2.72 -19.73 -10.51
CA LEU A 167 4.13 -19.95 -10.85
C LEU A 167 4.40 -19.57 -12.31
N ALA A 168 3.58 -20.04 -13.25
CA ALA A 168 3.73 -19.72 -14.67
C ALA A 168 3.56 -18.21 -14.96
N GLU A 169 2.66 -17.53 -14.25
CA GLU A 169 2.52 -16.06 -14.35
C GLU A 169 3.74 -15.31 -13.82
N LEU A 170 4.33 -15.77 -12.72
CA LEU A 170 5.53 -15.17 -12.14
C LEU A 170 6.74 -15.33 -13.07
N GLU A 171 6.91 -16.50 -13.69
CA GLU A 171 7.96 -16.74 -14.69
C GLU A 171 7.84 -15.81 -15.90
N LYS A 172 6.61 -15.59 -16.39
CA LYS A 172 6.34 -14.63 -17.47
C LYS A 172 6.69 -13.20 -17.08
N LYS A 173 6.38 -12.79 -15.85
CA LYS A 173 6.75 -11.44 -15.36
C LYS A 173 8.25 -11.28 -15.21
N ALA A 174 8.95 -12.30 -14.69
CA ALA A 174 10.41 -12.26 -14.54
C ALA A 174 11.14 -12.15 -15.89
N THR A 175 10.64 -12.84 -16.92
CA THR A 175 11.19 -12.78 -18.28
C THR A 175 10.83 -11.52 -19.05
N ALA A 176 9.78 -10.80 -18.64
CA ALA A 176 9.36 -9.53 -19.24
C ALA A 176 10.08 -8.29 -18.67
N VAL A 177 10.86 -8.41 -17.59
CA VAL A 177 11.70 -7.30 -17.08
C VAL A 177 12.94 -7.17 -17.96
N PRO A 178 13.13 -6.06 -18.70
CA PRO A 178 14.34 -5.87 -19.49
C PRO A 178 15.58 -5.86 -18.59
N PRO A 179 16.74 -6.36 -19.06
CA PRO A 179 17.96 -6.36 -18.27
C PRO A 179 18.27 -4.93 -17.82
N ALA A 180 18.51 -4.75 -16.52
CA ALA A 180 18.92 -3.48 -15.94
C ALA A 180 20.07 -2.91 -16.77
N THR A 181 19.86 -1.74 -17.39
CA THR A 181 20.90 -1.06 -18.16
C THR A 181 22.08 -0.82 -17.22
N PRO A 182 23.29 -1.32 -17.52
CA PRO A 182 24.43 -1.05 -16.67
C PRO A 182 24.65 0.46 -16.66
N ALA A 183 24.60 1.05 -15.47
CA ALA A 183 24.93 2.44 -15.25
C ALA A 183 26.34 2.68 -15.80
N GLY A 184 26.44 3.41 -16.90
CA GLY A 184 27.72 3.83 -17.46
C GLY A 184 28.40 4.76 -16.47
N CYS A 185 29.38 4.24 -15.74
CA CYS A 185 30.41 5.06 -15.10
C CYS A 185 31.14 5.83 -16.19
N VAL A 186 30.70 7.05 -16.47
CA VAL A 186 31.50 8.01 -17.23
C VAL A 186 32.57 8.50 -16.28
N SER A 187 33.78 7.96 -16.41
CA SER A 187 34.98 8.49 -15.76
C SER A 187 35.16 9.96 -16.20
N PRO A 188 35.35 10.91 -15.27
CA PRO A 188 35.66 12.28 -15.66
C PRO A 188 37.04 12.30 -16.32
N GLY A 189 37.05 12.73 -17.58
CA GLY A 189 38.28 12.98 -18.33
C GLY A 189 39.12 14.04 -17.64
N SER A 190 40.39 13.69 -17.42
CA SER A 190 41.46 14.63 -17.13
C SER A 190 41.61 15.59 -18.31
N GLN A 191 41.23 16.84 -18.11
CA GLN A 191 41.71 17.96 -18.91
C GLN A 191 42.61 18.83 -18.05
N GLN A 192 43.88 18.85 -18.49
CA GLN A 192 44.99 19.77 -18.22
C GLN A 192 45.66 19.69 -16.85
#